data_AF-F0YER8-F1
#
_entry.id   AF-F0YER8-F1
#
_cell.length_a   1.000
_cell.length_b   1.000
_cell.length_c   1.000
_cell.angle_alpha   90.00
_cell.angle_beta   90.00
_cell.angle_gamma   90.00
#
_symmetry.space_group_name_H-M   'P 1'
#
loop_
_entity.id
_entity.type
_entity.pdbx_description
1 polymer ?
#
loop_
_entity_poly.entity_id
_entity_poly.type
_entity_poly.pdbx_seq_one_letter_code
_entity_poly.pdbx_strand_id
1 'polypeptide(L)'
;DDDDTAASRLALVVGRIVEAWPHPESDKLFCEKIDCGEAFGGVRSIASGLQAFYKVEDLKDRLVLVIANLKAKKLGGFPSQGMVLCASNAAHDRVVFVDPPADARPGDRVALEGLDNPPASDAQTDKKKLFLKAQPHF
;
A
#
# COMPACT_ATOMS: atom_id res chain seq x y z
N ASP A 1 -21.86 11.92 -0.90
CA ASP A 1 -20.89 13.03 -0.78
C ASP A 1 -19.55 12.71 -1.45
N ASP A 2 -18.70 13.71 -1.69
CA ASP A 2 -17.34 13.56 -2.27
C ASP A 2 -16.44 12.62 -1.42
N ASP A 3 -16.85 12.33 -0.18
CA ASP A 3 -16.22 11.38 0.76
C ASP A 3 -16.55 9.90 0.43
N ASP A 4 -17.76 9.58 -0.04
CA ASP A 4 -18.19 8.20 -0.31
C ASP A 4 -17.41 7.55 -1.48
N THR A 5 -16.82 8.38 -2.35
CA THR A 5 -16.04 7.90 -3.50
C THR A 5 -14.53 7.95 -3.27
N ALA A 6 -14.06 8.48 -2.13
CA ALA A 6 -12.64 8.68 -1.87
C ALA A 6 -11.84 7.38 -1.99
N ALA A 7 -12.40 6.28 -1.48
CA ALA A 7 -11.79 4.95 -1.54
C ALA A 7 -11.61 4.46 -2.98
N SER A 8 -12.64 4.60 -3.84
CA SER A 8 -12.59 4.18 -5.24
C SER A 8 -11.58 4.96 -6.10
N ARG A 9 -11.15 6.13 -5.62
CA ARG A 9 -10.15 6.97 -6.29
C ARG A 9 -8.72 6.70 -5.84
N LEU A 10 -8.52 5.83 -4.84
CA LEU A 10 -7.21 5.30 -4.50
C LEU A 10 -6.81 4.24 -5.54
N ALA A 11 -5.57 4.28 -6.01
CA ALA A 11 -5.02 3.24 -6.87
C ALA A 11 -4.63 2.04 -6.02
N LEU A 12 -5.62 1.23 -5.63
CA LEU A 12 -5.39 -0.06 -4.98
C LEU A 12 -4.95 -1.07 -6.03
N VAL A 13 -3.74 -1.60 -5.87
CA VAL A 13 -3.13 -2.53 -6.83
C VAL A 13 -2.49 -3.69 -6.11
N VAL A 14 -2.49 -4.84 -6.76
CA VAL A 14 -1.74 -6.00 -6.30
C VAL A 14 -0.26 -5.76 -6.56
N GLY A 15 0.57 -5.93 -5.53
CA GLY A 15 2.02 -5.84 -5.61
C GLY A 15 2.68 -7.14 -5.17
N ARG A 16 3.84 -7.47 -5.73
CA ARG A 16 4.71 -8.56 -5.26
C ARG A 16 5.94 -7.99 -4.61
N ILE A 17 6.20 -8.35 -3.35
CA ILE A 17 7.44 -7.97 -2.67
C ILE A 17 8.59 -8.79 -3.29
N VAL A 18 9.46 -8.13 -4.05
CA VAL A 18 10.61 -8.77 -4.71
C VAL A 18 11.86 -8.72 -3.82
N GLU A 19 11.94 -7.73 -2.93
CA GLU A 19 13.02 -7.58 -1.96
C GLU A 19 12.50 -6.87 -0.71
N ALA A 20 12.95 -7.29 0.47
CA ALA A 20 12.66 -6.62 1.73
C ALA A 20 13.86 -6.74 2.68
N TRP A 21 14.14 -5.68 3.44
CA TRP A 21 15.19 -5.67 4.46
C TRP A 21 14.84 -4.71 5.60
N PRO A 22 15.41 -4.90 6.82
CA PRO A 22 15.22 -3.97 7.91
C PRO A 22 15.76 -2.58 7.57
N HIS A 23 15.02 -1.53 7.91
CA HIS A 23 15.49 -0.16 7.70
C HIS A 23 16.73 0.12 8.58
N PRO A 24 17.83 0.65 8.02
CA PRO A 24 19.10 0.78 8.75
C PRO A 24 19.03 1.73 9.94
N GLU A 25 18.16 2.74 9.87
CA GLU A 25 17.97 3.75 10.92
C GLU A 25 16.64 3.61 11.69
N SER A 26 15.89 2.51 11.51
CA SER A 26 14.61 2.31 12.20
C SER A 26 14.34 0.85 12.54
N ASP A 27 14.01 0.61 13.81
CA ASP A 27 13.57 -0.66 14.38
C ASP A 27 12.10 -1.00 14.08
N LYS A 28 11.37 -0.09 13.40
CA LYS A 28 9.94 -0.25 13.10
C LYS A 28 9.66 -0.49 11.63
N LEU A 29 10.55 -0.02 10.75
CA LEU A 29 10.30 0.05 9.32
C LEU A 29 11.04 -1.05 8.56
N PHE A 30 10.37 -1.81 7.71
CA PHE A 30 11.04 -2.48 6.62
C PHE A 30 11.19 -1.52 5.44
N CYS A 31 12.22 -1.77 4.63
CA CYS A 31 12.37 -1.20 3.30
C CYS A 31 12.05 -2.31 2.29
N GLU A 32 11.13 -2.05 1.37
CA GLU A 32 10.71 -3.02 0.36
C GLU A 32 10.90 -2.49 -1.07
N LYS A 33 11.19 -3.42 -1.97
CA LYS A 33 10.95 -3.30 -3.41
C LYS A 33 9.71 -4.11 -3.74
N ILE A 34 8.67 -3.44 -4.22
CA ILE A 34 7.39 -4.08 -4.53
C ILE A 34 7.06 -3.84 -6.00
N ASP A 35 7.02 -4.92 -6.79
CA ASP A 35 6.56 -4.88 -8.18
C ASP A 35 5.04 -4.66 -8.19
N CYS A 36 4.60 -3.50 -8.67
CA CYS A 36 3.20 -3.13 -8.80
C CYS A 36 2.74 -3.15 -10.27
N GLY A 37 3.50 -3.79 -11.16
CA GLY A 37 3.22 -3.86 -12.60
C GLY A 37 3.57 -2.58 -13.37
N GLU A 38 3.89 -2.72 -14.66
CA GLU A 38 4.38 -1.62 -15.52
C GLU A 38 3.39 -0.45 -15.61
N ALA A 39 2.08 -0.74 -15.62
CA ALA A 39 1.02 0.26 -15.64
C ALA A 39 1.05 1.22 -14.43
N PHE A 40 1.67 0.79 -13.33
CA PHE A 40 1.87 1.59 -12.12
C PHE A 40 3.35 1.91 -11.87
N GLY A 41 4.19 1.91 -12.91
CA GLY A 41 5.61 2.27 -12.80
C GLY A 41 6.52 1.13 -12.34
N GLY A 42 6.05 -0.12 -12.40
CA GLY A 42 6.84 -1.31 -12.11
C GLY A 42 7.21 -1.43 -10.63
N VAL A 43 8.49 -1.64 -10.36
CA VAL A 43 9.02 -1.83 -9.00
C VAL A 43 9.11 -0.50 -8.24
N ARG A 44 8.41 -0.42 -7.12
CA ARG A 44 8.36 0.74 -6.23
C ARG A 44 9.18 0.52 -4.97
N SER A 45 9.77 1.60 -4.45
CA SER A 45 10.37 1.60 -3.12
C SER A 45 9.32 1.97 -2.10
N ILE A 46 9.06 1.12 -1.12
CA ILE A 46 8.07 1.35 -0.06
C ILE A 46 8.77 1.12 1.28
N ALA A 47 8.37 1.86 2.31
CA ALA A 47 8.75 1.55 3.68
C ALA A 47 7.49 1.29 4.50
N SER A 48 7.44 0.15 5.18
CA SER A 48 6.27 -0.29 5.95
C SER A 48 6.61 -0.49 7.43
N GLY A 49 5.69 -0.10 8.32
CA GLY A 49 5.83 -0.24 9.78
C GLY A 49 5.59 -1.66 10.30
N LEU A 50 6.15 -2.68 9.65
CA LEU A 50 5.78 -4.08 9.86
C LEU A 50 6.81 -4.91 10.66
N GLN A 51 7.95 -4.33 11.06
CA GLN A 51 9.00 -5.07 11.79
C GLN A 51 8.54 -5.69 13.11
N ALA A 52 7.57 -5.07 13.79
CA ALA A 52 7.03 -5.60 15.04
C ALA A 52 6.13 -6.83 14.84
N PHE A 53 5.69 -7.11 13.61
CA PHE A 53 4.64 -8.10 13.31
C PHE A 53 5.13 -9.23 12.39
N TYR A 54 6.15 -8.96 11.57
CA TYR A 54 6.66 -9.89 10.55
C TYR A 54 8.18 -9.94 10.56
N LYS A 55 8.71 -11.05 10.06
CA LYS A 55 10.12 -11.18 9.73
C LYS A 55 10.32 -10.98 8.23
N VAL A 56 11.57 -10.74 7.83
CA VAL A 56 11.93 -10.56 6.41
C VAL A 56 11.53 -11.78 5.57
N GLU A 57 11.63 -12.98 6.14
CA GLU A 57 11.29 -14.23 5.46
C GLU A 57 9.79 -14.33 5.13
N ASP A 58 8.92 -13.67 5.90
CA ASP A 58 7.48 -13.66 5.69
C ASP A 58 7.05 -12.73 4.53
N LEU A 59 7.96 -11.84 4.11
CA LEU A 59 7.70 -10.81 3.10
C LEU A 59 8.09 -11.26 1.70
N LYS A 60 9.13 -12.09 1.58
CA LYS A 60 9.69 -12.47 0.28
C LYS A 60 8.64 -13.14 -0.61
N ASP A 61 8.54 -12.67 -1.86
CA ASP A 61 7.61 -13.15 -2.89
C ASP A 61 6.11 -13.05 -2.52
N ARG A 62 5.78 -12.38 -1.40
CA ARG A 62 4.41 -12.20 -0.95
C ARG A 62 3.65 -11.26 -1.88
N LEU A 63 2.41 -11.65 -2.23
CA LEU A 63 1.44 -10.74 -2.83
C LEU A 63 0.76 -9.89 -1.75
N VAL A 64 0.71 -8.59 -1.98
CA VAL A 64 0.13 -7.60 -1.06
C VAL A 64 -0.72 -6.61 -1.84
N LEU A 65 -1.64 -5.92 -1.16
CA LEU A 65 -2.29 -4.74 -1.73
C LEU A 65 -1.47 -3.49 -1.44
N VAL A 66 -1.33 -2.63 -2.44
CA VAL A 66 -0.58 -1.37 -2.38
C VAL A 66 -1.47 -0.22 -2.81
N ILE A 67 -1.42 0.89 -2.09
CA ILE A 67 -1.95 2.18 -2.55
C ILE A 67 -0.86 2.88 -3.36
N ALA A 68 -0.97 2.85 -4.69
CA ALA A 68 0.08 3.28 -5.62
C ALA A 68 0.01 4.75 -6.07
N ASN A 69 -1.03 5.50 -5.69
CA ASN A 69 -1.18 6.92 -6.04
C ASN A 69 -1.10 7.87 -4.83
N LEU A 70 -0.43 7.45 -3.77
CA LEU A 70 -0.02 8.36 -2.70
C LEU A 70 1.17 9.20 -3.17
N LYS A 71 1.19 10.47 -2.75
CA LYS A 71 2.37 11.32 -2.92
C LYS A 71 3.56 10.73 -2.18
N ALA A 72 4.68 10.59 -2.86
CA ALA A 72 5.90 10.02 -2.29
C ALA A 72 6.38 10.80 -1.06
N LYS A 73 6.82 10.07 -0.03
CA LYS A 73 7.34 10.64 1.22
C LYS A 73 8.59 9.89 1.63
N LYS A 74 9.48 10.54 2.36
CA LYS A 74 10.61 9.86 3.00
C LYS A 74 10.21 9.41 4.40
N LEU A 75 10.41 8.14 4.72
CA LEU A 75 10.20 7.56 6.04
C LEU A 75 11.56 7.07 6.54
N GLY A 76 12.05 7.62 7.65
CA GLY A 76 13.42 7.35 8.10
C GLY A 76 14.50 7.72 7.07
N GLY A 77 14.21 8.66 6.15
CA GLY A 77 15.12 9.00 5.04
C GLY A 77 14.96 8.12 3.80
N PHE A 78 14.37 6.93 3.91
CA PHE A 78 14.09 6.04 2.78
C PHE A 78 12.86 6.51 1.96
N PRO A 79 12.93 6.53 0.61
CA PRO A 79 11.79 6.92 -0.22
C PRO A 79 10.68 5.86 -0.20
N SER A 80 9.49 6.28 0.19
CA SER A 80 8.26 5.48 0.15
C SER A 80 7.31 6.05 -0.90
N GLN A 81 7.07 5.26 -1.96
CA GLN A 81 6.27 5.57 -3.14
C GLN A 81 4.97 4.77 -3.17
N GLY A 82 4.38 4.58 -2.00
CA GLY A 82 3.14 3.84 -1.82
C GLY A 82 2.94 3.47 -0.36
N MET A 83 1.93 2.65 -0.11
CA MET A 83 1.66 2.10 1.22
C MET A 83 1.10 0.70 1.05
N VAL A 84 1.64 -0.27 1.78
CA VAL A 84 1.07 -1.61 1.86
C VAL A 84 -0.19 -1.56 2.72
N LEU A 85 -1.29 -2.12 2.22
CA LEU A 85 -2.56 -2.17 2.93
C LEU A 85 -2.61 -3.39 3.86
N CYS A 86 -2.91 -3.14 5.13
CA CYS A 86 -3.05 -4.15 6.16
C CYS A 86 -4.33 -3.90 6.95
N ALA A 87 -4.92 -4.96 7.50
CA ALA A 87 -5.92 -4.86 8.55
C ALA A 87 -5.22 -4.82 9.92
N SER A 88 -5.74 -4.01 10.84
CA SER A 88 -5.24 -3.93 12.22
C SER A 88 -6.38 -3.82 13.20
N ASN A 89 -6.21 -4.35 14.41
CA ASN A 89 -7.19 -4.17 15.48
C ASN A 89 -7.00 -2.82 16.20
N ALA A 90 -7.98 -2.44 17.04
CA ALA A 90 -7.97 -1.17 17.76
C ALA A 90 -6.77 -1.00 18.72
N ALA A 91 -6.29 -2.10 19.31
CA ALA A 91 -5.12 -2.11 20.19
C ALA A 91 -3.79 -1.99 19.42
N HIS A 92 -3.82 -2.20 18.10
CA HIS A 92 -2.64 -2.22 17.22
C HIS A 92 -1.54 -3.21 17.64
N ASP A 93 -1.91 -4.27 18.37
CA ASP A 93 -1.03 -5.39 18.71
C ASP A 93 -1.09 -6.53 17.68
N ARG A 94 -2.03 -6.43 16.72
CA ARG A 94 -2.17 -7.36 15.61
C ARG A 94 -2.36 -6.61 14.29
N VAL A 95 -1.47 -6.90 13.34
CA VAL A 95 -1.52 -6.38 11.97
C VAL A 95 -1.41 -7.56 10.99
N VAL A 96 -2.35 -7.66 10.06
CA VAL A 96 -2.39 -8.71 9.04
C VAL A 96 -2.46 -8.11 7.63
N PHE A 97 -1.77 -8.72 6.69
CA PHE A 97 -1.89 -8.33 5.28
C PHE A 97 -3.32 -8.54 4.77
N VAL A 98 -3.77 -7.68 3.86
CA VAL A 98 -4.94 -7.96 3.06
C VAL A 98 -4.49 -8.82 1.89
N ASP A 99 -4.90 -10.09 1.90
CA ASP A 99 -4.49 -11.05 0.87
C ASP A 99 -5.33 -10.88 -0.40
N PRO A 100 -4.70 -10.68 -1.58
CA PRO A 100 -5.40 -10.70 -2.84
C PRO A 100 -5.85 -12.14 -3.21
N PRO A 101 -6.75 -12.29 -4.20
CA PRO A 101 -7.09 -13.61 -4.75
C PRO A 101 -5.86 -14.38 -5.23
N ALA A 102 -5.91 -15.71 -5.18
CA ALA A 102 -4.77 -16.58 -5.46
C ALA A 102 -4.24 -16.48 -6.92
N ASP A 103 -5.10 -16.08 -7.86
CA ASP A 103 -4.78 -15.89 -9.27
C ASP A 103 -4.38 -14.44 -9.62
N ALA A 104 -4.33 -13.56 -8.61
CA ALA A 104 -3.97 -12.16 -8.79
C ALA A 104 -2.49 -12.01 -9.21
N ARG A 105 -2.24 -11.02 -10.07
CA ARG A 105 -0.94 -10.70 -10.64
C ARG A 105 -0.50 -9.29 -10.26
N PRO A 106 0.82 -9.04 -10.14
CA PRO A 106 1.33 -7.68 -9.97
C PRO A 106 0.74 -6.71 -11.00
N GLY A 107 0.17 -5.61 -10.51
CA GLY A 107 -0.50 -4.60 -11.31
C GLY A 107 -2.01 -4.79 -11.52
N ASP A 108 -2.59 -5.91 -11.07
CA ASP A 108 -4.05 -6.04 -11.06
C ASP A 108 -4.67 -4.96 -10.16
N ARG A 109 -5.65 -4.23 -10.71
CA ARG A 109 -6.38 -3.20 -9.97
C ARG A 109 -7.46 -3.83 -9.10
N VAL A 110 -7.53 -3.37 -7.85
CA VAL A 110 -8.65 -3.63 -6.96
C VAL A 110 -9.61 -2.45 -7.05
N ALA A 111 -10.88 -2.74 -7.32
CA ALA A 111 -11.96 -1.76 -7.38
C ALA A 111 -13.07 -2.13 -6.40
N LEU A 112 -13.78 -1.12 -5.91
CA LEU A 112 -14.97 -1.33 -5.09
C LEU A 112 -16.18 -1.53 -6.01
N GLU A 113 -16.98 -2.54 -5.71
CA GLU A 113 -18.17 -2.85 -6.50
C GLU A 113 -19.11 -1.63 -6.58
N GLY A 114 -19.58 -1.33 -7.79
CA GLY A 114 -20.45 -0.17 -8.04
C GLY A 114 -19.74 1.19 -8.07
N LEU A 115 -18.43 1.27 -7.84
CA LEU A 115 -17.66 2.52 -7.82
C LEU A 115 -16.48 2.46 -8.82
N ASP A 116 -16.74 2.77 -10.09
CA ASP A 116 -15.72 2.79 -11.16
C ASP A 116 -15.13 4.19 -11.39
N ASN A 117 -14.70 4.85 -10.31
CA ASN A 117 -14.02 6.14 -10.46
C ASN A 117 -12.56 5.92 -10.93
N PRO A 118 -12.04 6.76 -11.84
CA PRO A 118 -10.65 6.69 -12.22
C PRO A 118 -9.75 7.06 -11.02
N PRO A 119 -8.57 6.42 -10.88
CA PRO A 119 -7.61 6.80 -9.84
C PRO A 119 -7.26 8.28 -9.91
N ALA A 120 -7.23 8.93 -8.75
CA ALA A 120 -6.79 10.31 -8.65
C ALA A 120 -5.27 10.44 -8.91
N SER A 121 -4.82 11.61 -9.34
CA SER A 121 -3.39 11.92 -9.35
C SER A 121 -2.84 12.01 -7.92
N ASP A 122 -1.53 11.84 -7.75
CA ASP A 122 -0.86 11.97 -6.45
C ASP A 122 -1.12 13.33 -5.77
N ALA A 123 -1.12 14.42 -6.55
CA ALA A 123 -1.45 15.76 -6.09
C ALA A 123 -2.92 15.88 -5.62
N GLN A 124 -3.85 15.21 -6.30
CA GLN A 124 -5.25 15.16 -5.88
C GLN A 124 -5.41 14.34 -4.60
N THR A 125 -4.75 13.18 -4.51
CA THR A 125 -4.75 12.30 -3.34
C THR A 125 -4.26 13.03 -2.09
N ASP A 126 -3.16 13.78 -2.19
CA ASP A 126 -2.59 14.58 -1.10
C ASP A 126 -3.50 15.78 -0.75
N LYS A 127 -3.89 16.59 -1.74
CA LYS A 127 -4.69 17.81 -1.52
C LYS A 127 -6.07 17.52 -0.94
N LYS A 128 -6.74 16.46 -1.42
CA LYS A 128 -8.06 16.05 -0.93
C LYS A 128 -7.98 15.12 0.28
N LYS A 129 -6.78 14.69 0.70
CA LYS A 129 -6.59 13.72 1.79
C LYS A 129 -7.40 12.44 1.57
N LEU A 130 -7.40 11.90 0.35
CA LEU A 130 -8.31 10.81 -0.04
C LEU A 130 -8.19 9.58 0.86
N PHE A 131 -6.98 9.19 1.25
CA PHE A 131 -6.80 8.06 2.17
C PHE A 131 -7.44 8.30 3.53
N LEU A 132 -7.28 9.49 4.12
CA LEU A 132 -7.87 9.82 5.42
C LEU A 132 -9.40 9.86 5.36
N LYS A 133 -9.98 10.22 4.21
CA LYS A 133 -11.42 10.17 3.96
C LYS A 133 -11.92 8.74 3.75
N ALA A 134 -11.13 7.90 3.07
CA ALA A 134 -11.48 6.51 2.80
C ALA A 134 -11.34 5.61 4.04
N GLN A 135 -10.33 5.85 4.88
CA GLN A 135 -9.94 4.98 5.98
C GLN A 135 -11.07 4.62 6.97
N PRO A 136 -11.99 5.53 7.37
CA PRO A 136 -13.10 5.17 8.26
C PRO A 136 -14.16 4.25 7.63
N HIS A 137 -14.11 4.07 6.32
CA HIS A 137 -15.07 3.28 5.54
C HIS A 137 -14.46 1.97 4.99
N PHE A 138 -13.20 1.69 5.31
CA PHE A 138 -12.60 0.37 5.16
C PHE A 138 -12.83 -0.47 6.41
#